data_AF-A0A2V9JQX0-F1
#
_entry.id   AF-A0A2V9JQX0-F1
#
_cell.length_a   1.000
_cell.length_b   1.000
_cell.length_c   1.000
_cell.angle_alpha   90.00
_cell.angle_beta   90.00
_cell.angle_gamma   90.00
#
_symmetry.space_group_name_H-M   'P 1'
#
loop_
_entity.id
_entity.type
_entity.pdbx_description
1 polymer ?
#
loop_
_entity_poly.entity_id
_entity_poly.type
_entity_poly.pdbx_seq_one_letter_code
_entity_poly.pdbx_strand_id
1 'polypeptide(L)' 'MCITDSAPDLEPRKVYKVVPDESAAKSNYLRIVDESGEDYLYPANYFVKVDLPKGAKRALLVER' A
#
# COMPACT_ATOMS: atom_id res chain seq x y z
N MET A 1 -4.16 -0.19 -0.97
CA MET A 1 -4.15 1.28 -1.06
C MET A 1 -3.58 1.68 -2.41
N CYS A 2 -4.14 2.66 -3.10
CA CYS A 2 -3.56 3.17 -4.34
C CYS A 2 -2.67 4.37 -4.02
N ILE A 3 -1.44 4.39 -4.53
CA ILE A 3 -0.56 5.54 -4.36
C ILE A 3 -0.91 6.63 -5.38
N THR A 4 -1.08 7.85 -4.89
CA THR A 4 -1.38 9.05 -5.70
C THR A 4 -0.18 9.98 -5.86
N ASP A 5 0.80 9.88 -4.97
CA ASP A 5 2.03 10.67 -5.00
C ASP A 5 3.22 9.84 -5.53
N SER A 6 4.37 10.47 -5.77
CA SER A 6 5.62 9.77 -6.07
C SER A 6 6.35 9.38 -4.78
N ALA A 7 6.76 8.12 -4.68
CA ALA A 7 7.67 7.66 -3.63
C ALA A 7 8.81 6.85 -4.28
N PRO A 8 10.00 6.76 -3.64
CA PRO A 8 11.19 6.15 -4.26
C PRO A 8 10.97 4.70 -4.72
N ASP A 9 10.23 3.92 -3.93
CA ASP A 9 10.06 2.48 -4.13
C ASP A 9 8.63 2.11 -4.57
N LEU A 10 7.78 3.12 -4.85
CA LEU A 10 6.39 2.91 -5.24
C LEU A 10 6.04 3.67 -6.52
N GLU A 11 5.30 3.01 -7.39
CA GLU A 11 4.89 3.56 -8.68
C GLU A 11 3.46 4.15 -8.62
N PRO A 12 3.25 5.41 -9.05
CA PRO A 12 1.93 6.04 -9.15
C PRO A 12 0.90 5.17 -9.87
N ARG A 13 -0.33 5.12 -9.33
CA ARG A 13 -1.50 4.37 -9.85
C ARG A 13 -1.45 2.85 -9.63
N LYS A 14 -0.46 2.34 -8.89
CA LYS A 14 -0.46 0.94 -8.42
C LYS A 14 -1.17 0.79 -7.09
N VAL A 15 -1.63 -0.45 -6.83
CA VAL A 15 -2.26 -0.82 -5.56
C VAL A 15 -1.31 -1.66 -4.73
N TYR A 16 -1.03 -1.19 -3.53
CA TYR A 16 -0.14 -1.83 -2.57
C TYR A 16 -0.89 -2.41 -1.36
N LYS A 17 -0.33 -3.45 -0.77
CA LYS A 17 -0.81 -4.05 0.48
C LYS A 17 -0.33 -3.20 1.67
N VAL A 18 -1.23 -2.97 2.61
CA VAL A 18 -0.89 -2.34 3.88
C VAL A 18 -0.70 -3.43 4.92
N VAL A 19 0.39 -3.35 5.67
CA VAL A 19 0.63 -4.18 6.86
C VAL A 19 0.06 -3.45 8.07
N PRO A 20 -0.78 -4.11 8.89
CA PRO A 20 -1.27 -3.49 10.13
C PRO A 20 -0.11 -3.07 11.04
N ASP A 21 -0.08 -1.79 11.40
CA ASP A 21 0.90 -1.22 12.32
C ASP A 21 0.23 -0.10 13.11
N GLU A 22 -0.17 -0.40 14.35
CA GLU A 22 -0.86 0.57 15.22
C GLU A 22 0.04 1.75 15.62
N SER A 23 1.35 1.54 15.69
CA SER A 23 2.30 2.58 16.03
C SER A 23 2.40 3.61 14.90
N ALA A 24 2.55 3.13 13.67
CA ALA A 24 2.55 3.97 12.48
C ALA A 24 1.21 4.72 12.31
N ALA A 25 0.09 4.05 12.55
CA ALA A 25 -1.23 4.64 12.43
C ALA A 25 -1.44 5.84 13.37
N LYS A 26 -0.90 5.79 14.60
CA LYS A 26 -0.95 6.92 15.55
C LYS A 26 -0.27 8.19 15.02
N SER A 27 0.68 8.03 14.11
CA SER A 27 1.43 9.13 13.49
C SER A 27 0.95 9.49 12.09
N ASN A 28 -0.19 8.96 11.62
CA ASN A 28 -0.67 9.08 10.24
C ASN A 28 0.28 8.49 9.18
N TYR A 29 0.91 7.36 9.49
CA TYR A 29 1.71 6.58 8.56
C TYR A 29 1.05 5.23 8.24
N LEU A 30 1.39 4.69 7.08
CA LEU A 30 1.04 3.34 6.64
C LEU A 30 2.33 2.55 6.40
N ARG A 31 2.36 1.31 6.89
CA ARG A 31 3.40 0.33 6.55
C ARG A 31 3.01 -0.36 5.24
N ILE A 32 3.79 -0.15 4.20
CA ILE A 32 3.54 -0.65 2.85
C ILE A 32 4.65 -1.62 2.46
N VAL A 33 4.28 -2.74 1.85
CA VAL A 33 5.23 -3.67 1.22
C VAL A 33 5.29 -3.36 -0.27
N ASP A 34 6.49 -3.15 -0.78
CA ASP A 34 6.77 -2.87 -2.19
C ASP A 34 6.84 -4.17 -3.04
N GLU A 35 7.33 -4.08 -4.28
CA GLU A 35 7.53 -5.23 -5.15
C GLU A 35 8.76 -6.10 -4.79
N SER A 36 9.68 -5.60 -3.97
CA SER A 36 10.82 -6.38 -3.47
C SER A 36 10.45 -7.28 -2.29
N GLY A 37 9.36 -6.96 -1.61
CA GLY A 37 8.92 -7.63 -0.40
C GLY A 37 9.40 -6.95 0.89
N GLU A 38 10.13 -5.85 0.77
CA GLU A 38 10.55 -5.02 1.89
C GLU A 38 9.41 -4.09 2.33
N ASP A 39 9.34 -3.78 3.63
CA ASP A 39 8.33 -2.91 4.20
C ASP A 39 8.90 -1.54 4.60
N TYR A 40 8.16 -0.49 4.26
CA TYR A 40 8.52 0.90 4.57
C TYR A 40 7.32 1.68 5.10
N LEU A 41 7.60 2.75 5.85
CA LEU A 41 6.60 3.68 6.35
C LEU A 41 6.43 4.86 5.40
N TYR A 42 5.20 5.10 4.99
CA TYR A 42 4.85 6.26 4.16
C TYR A 42 3.72 7.06 4.80
N PRO A 43 3.70 8.40 4.61
CA PRO A 43 2.58 9.22 5.02
C PRO A 43 1.26 8.70 4.45
N ALA A 44 0.21 8.60 5.28
CA ALA A 44 -1.08 8.05 4.86
C ALA A 44 -1.75 8.89 3.75
N ASN A 45 -1.43 10.17 3.66
CA ASN A 45 -1.95 11.08 2.62
C ASN A 45 -1.37 10.83 1.22
N TYR A 46 -0.35 9.98 1.07
CA TYR A 46 0.15 9.54 -0.24
C TYR A 46 -0.78 8.52 -0.90
N PHE A 47 -1.78 8.05 -0.14
CA PHE A 47 -2.62 6.94 -0.53
C PHE A 47 -4.10 7.29 -0.49
N VAL A 48 -4.82 6.66 -1.40
CA VAL A 48 -6.28 6.63 -1.38
C VAL A 48 -6.76 5.19 -1.22
N LYS A 49 -7.84 5.02 -0.45
CA LYS A 49 -8.52 3.74 -0.35
C LYS A 49 -9.25 3.46 -1.66
N VAL A 50 -9.03 2.28 -2.22
CA VAL A 50 -9.70 1.81 -3.43
C VAL A 50 -10.47 0.54 -3.13
N ASP A 51 -11.76 0.54 -3.45
CA ASP A 51 -12.59 -0.65 -3.36
C ASP A 51 -12.47 -1.45 -4.67
N LEU A 52 -11.81 -2.60 -4.55
CA LEU A 52 -11.59 -3.48 -5.69
C LEU A 52 -12.68 -4.55 -5.81
N PRO A 53 -13.10 -4.91 -7.03
CA PRO A 53 -13.97 -6.07 -7.24
C PRO A 53 -13.28 -7.35 -6.77
N LYS A 54 -14.08 -8.37 -6.42
CA LYS A 54 -13.58 -9.64 -5.86
C LYS A 54 -12.49 -10.30 -6.72
N GLY A 55 -12.62 -10.24 -8.05
CA GLY A 55 -11.62 -10.77 -8.97
C GLY A 55 -10.25 -10.09 -8.83
N ALA A 56 -10.23 -8.76 -8.76
CA ALA A 56 -9.00 -7.99 -8.57
C ALA A 56 -8.39 -8.22 -7.19
N LYS A 57 -9.20 -8.26 -6.12
CA LYS A 57 -8.72 -8.61 -4.77
C LYS A 57 -8.02 -9.97 -4.75
N ARG A 58 -8.61 -10.98 -5.42
CA ARG A 58 -8.00 -12.31 -5.54
C ARG A 58 -6.68 -12.25 -6.30
N ALA A 59 -6.63 -11.56 -7.43
CA ALA A 59 -5.41 -11.45 -8.24
C ALA A 59 -4.24 -10.81 -7.48
N LEU A 60 -4.51 -9.88 -6.56
CA LEU A 60 -3.50 -9.24 -5.70
C LEU A 60 -3.07 -10.07 -4.49
N LEU A 61 -3.82 -11.11 -4.12
CA LEU A 61 -3.52 -12.00 -2.98
C LEU A 61 -2.77 -13.27 -3.41
N VAL A 62 -2.60 -13.50 -4.71
CA VAL A 62 -1.78 -14.61 -5.21
C VAL A 62 -0.32 -14.19 -5.07
N GLU A 63 0.41 -14.83 -4.16
CA GLU A 63 1.86 -14.72 -4.09
C GLU A 63 2.46 -15.21 -5.42
N ARG A 64 3.36 -14.41 -5.99
CA ARG A 64 4.12 -14.76 -7.21
C ARG A 64 5.37 -15.54 -6.84
#